data_AF-A0A935TWK1-F1
#
_entry.id   AF-A0A935TWK1-F1
#
_cell.length_a   1.000
_cell.length_b   1.000
_cell.length_c   1.000
_cell.angle_alpha   90.00
_cell.angle_beta   90.00
_cell.angle_gamma   90.00
#
_symmetry.space_group_name_H-M   'P 1'
#
loop_
_entity.id
_entity.type
_entity.pdbx_description
1 polymer ?
#
loop_
_entity_poly.entity_id
_entity_poly.type
_entity_poly.pdbx_seq_one_letter_code
_entity_poly.pdbx_strand_id
1 'polypeptide(L)'
;MESRGAVRVLVNAPAIVESIGQVAITLHPNLSTVFRRVQADADTVGQRFPAVVRDLSTNGAFIAGHAMPLLARVALRFELHSFGPVDAIGWVLWQRTADCQVPDPHGALVTLPMGFGVLFESISLEARRAIAALAVR
;
A
#
# COMPACT_ATOMS: atom_id res chain seq x y z
N MET A 1 20.68 -16.40 -7.84
CA MET A 1 20.45 -14.96 -7.64
C MET A 1 19.16 -14.84 -6.84
N GLU A 2 19.26 -14.72 -5.51
CA GLU A 2 18.07 -14.64 -4.64
C GLU A 2 17.29 -13.36 -4.95
N SER A 3 16.04 -13.52 -5.41
CA SER A 3 15.10 -12.41 -5.48
C SER A 3 14.79 -11.97 -4.05
N ARG A 4 15.38 -10.85 -3.60
CA ARG A 4 15.16 -10.29 -2.26
C ARG A 4 13.78 -9.65 -2.07
N GLY A 5 12.94 -9.62 -3.11
CA GLY A 5 11.59 -9.07 -3.07
C GLY A 5 10.53 -10.15 -2.83
N ALA A 6 9.50 -9.82 -2.03
CA ALA A 6 8.31 -10.65 -1.91
C ALA A 6 7.65 -10.80 -3.29
N VAL A 7 7.24 -12.02 -3.62
CA VAL A 7 6.51 -12.31 -4.86
C VAL A 7 5.21 -11.48 -4.88
N ARG A 8 4.92 -10.89 -6.04
CA ARG A 8 3.76 -10.02 -6.24
C ARG A 8 2.76 -10.70 -7.17
N VAL A 9 1.49 -10.52 -6.88
CA VAL A 9 0.36 -11.10 -7.61
C VAL A 9 -0.51 -9.98 -8.14
N LEU A 10 -0.82 -10.05 -9.44
CA LEU A 10 -1.79 -9.13 -10.05
C LEU A 10 -3.19 -9.50 -9.58
N VAL A 11 -3.91 -8.50 -9.06
CA VAL A 11 -5.28 -8.64 -8.58
C VAL A 11 -6.12 -7.49 -9.13
N ASN A 12 -7.44 -7.60 -8.98
CA ASN A 12 -8.36 -6.51 -9.30
C ASN A 12 -9.42 -6.46 -8.20
N ALA A 13 -9.04 -5.94 -7.04
CA ALA A 13 -9.89 -5.94 -5.86
C ALA A 13 -10.33 -4.50 -5.53
N PRO A 14 -11.65 -4.19 -5.57
CA PRO A 14 -12.16 -2.94 -5.05
C PRO A 14 -11.72 -2.73 -3.59
N ALA A 15 -11.34 -1.51 -3.27
CA ALA A 15 -10.82 -1.15 -1.97
C ALA A 15 -11.41 0.18 -1.49
N ILE A 16 -11.41 0.35 -0.18
CA ILE A 16 -11.60 1.64 0.46
C ILE A 16 -10.28 2.04 1.10
N VAL A 17 -9.82 3.25 0.81
CA VAL A 17 -8.62 3.85 1.39
C VAL A 17 -9.04 4.98 2.30
N GLU A 18 -8.40 5.08 3.46
CA GLU A 18 -8.55 6.18 4.39
C GLU A 18 -7.17 6.68 4.83
N SER A 19 -6.93 7.98 4.80
CA SER A 19 -5.73 8.58 5.38
C SER A 19 -5.93 8.77 6.88
N ILE A 20 -5.16 8.06 7.70
CA ILE A 20 -5.41 7.97 9.15
C ILE A 20 -4.43 8.79 10.01
N GLY A 21 -3.44 9.42 9.38
CA GLY A 21 -2.40 10.17 10.08
C GLY A 21 -1.52 9.30 10.98
N GLN A 22 -0.65 9.95 11.75
CA GLN A 22 0.29 9.28 12.65
C GLN A 22 -0.17 9.37 14.10
N VAL A 23 -0.07 8.27 14.84
CA VAL A 23 -0.39 8.25 16.27
C VAL A 23 0.61 9.13 17.03
N ALA A 24 0.09 10.05 17.84
CA ALA A 24 0.86 10.86 18.76
C ALA A 24 1.47 9.97 19.86
N ILE A 25 2.79 10.07 20.06
CA ILE A 25 3.50 9.33 21.09
C ILE A 25 4.10 10.33 22.07
N THR A 26 3.75 10.22 23.34
CA THR A 26 4.43 10.97 24.39
C THR A 26 5.72 10.24 24.75
N LEU A 27 6.86 10.86 24.45
CA LEU A 27 8.17 10.30 24.75
C LEU A 27 8.68 10.84 26.10
N HIS A 28 9.37 9.99 26.85
CA HIS A 28 10.15 10.44 28.00
C HIS A 28 11.20 11.48 27.57
N PRO A 29 11.51 12.53 28.37
CA PRO A 29 12.45 13.57 27.99
C PRO A 29 13.81 13.04 27.47
N ASN A 30 14.44 12.10 28.17
CA ASN A 30 15.70 11.49 27.74
C ASN A 30 15.62 10.75 26.39
N LEU A 31 14.45 10.23 26.02
CA LEU A 31 14.27 9.55 24.74
C LEU A 31 14.02 10.57 23.62
N SER A 32 13.28 11.65 23.93
CA SER A 32 12.94 12.69 22.95
C SER A 32 14.17 13.37 22.34
N THR A 33 15.31 13.40 23.04
CA THR A 33 16.56 13.98 22.56
C THR A 33 17.30 13.12 21.53
N VAL A 34 17.05 11.80 21.52
CA VAL A 34 17.74 10.85 20.64
C VAL A 34 16.81 10.17 19.64
N PHE A 35 15.50 10.27 19.84
CA PHE A 35 14.50 9.64 19.00
C PHE A 35 14.27 10.45 17.72
N ARG A 36 14.27 9.76 16.57
CA ARG A 36 13.86 10.33 15.28
C ARG A 36 12.81 9.42 14.66
N ARG A 37 11.80 10.02 14.04
CA ARG A 37 10.73 9.31 13.34
C ARG A 37 10.41 10.05 12.05
N VAL A 38 10.10 9.27 11.02
CA VAL A 38 9.46 9.79 9.82
C VAL A 38 8.16 10.47 10.21
N GLN A 39 7.95 11.70 9.73
CA GLN A 39 6.69 12.42 9.88
C GLN A 39 5.75 11.98 8.76
N ALA A 40 4.53 11.61 9.12
CA ALA A 40 3.51 11.35 8.11
C ALA A 40 3.10 12.67 7.46
N ASP A 41 2.81 12.60 6.17
CA ASP A 41 2.12 13.70 5.49
C ASP A 41 0.70 13.83 6.06
N ALA A 42 0.35 15.05 6.47
CA ALA A 42 -0.90 15.34 7.17
C ALA A 42 -1.97 15.97 6.27
N ASP A 43 -1.64 16.32 5.02
CA ASP A 43 -2.47 17.16 4.15
C ASP A 43 -3.80 16.49 3.78
N THR A 44 -3.83 15.16 3.85
CA THR A 44 -4.96 14.33 3.43
C THR A 44 -5.62 13.57 4.57
N VAL A 45 -5.23 13.80 5.82
CA VAL A 45 -5.75 13.04 6.97
C VAL A 45 -7.27 13.19 7.08
N GLY A 46 -7.96 12.08 7.31
CA GLY A 46 -9.42 11.98 7.35
C GLY A 46 -10.08 11.79 5.98
N GLN A 47 -9.34 11.94 4.87
CA GLN A 47 -9.88 11.66 3.55
C GLN A 47 -10.11 10.15 3.37
N ARG A 48 -11.26 9.80 2.82
CA ARG A 48 -11.67 8.43 2.54
C ARG A 48 -12.27 8.31 1.14
N PHE A 49 -11.79 7.36 0.35
CA PHE A 49 -12.18 7.23 -1.06
C PHE A 49 -12.14 5.79 -1.56
N PRO A 50 -12.95 5.45 -2.58
CA PRO A 50 -12.84 4.17 -3.28
C PRO A 50 -11.61 4.11 -4.18
N ALA A 51 -10.98 2.95 -4.25
CA ALA A 51 -9.81 2.66 -5.07
C ALA A 51 -9.79 1.19 -5.49
N VAL A 52 -8.73 0.75 -6.14
CA VAL A 52 -8.57 -0.65 -6.58
C VAL A 52 -7.17 -1.16 -6.28
N VAL A 53 -7.05 -2.27 -5.55
CA VAL A 53 -5.80 -3.02 -5.45
C VAL A 53 -5.55 -3.70 -6.78
N ARG A 54 -4.42 -3.37 -7.43
CA ARG A 54 -4.04 -3.93 -8.74
C ARG A 54 -2.91 -4.95 -8.65
N ASP A 55 -2.11 -4.85 -7.61
CA ASP A 55 -0.95 -5.69 -7.41
C ASP A 55 -0.67 -5.80 -5.90
N LEU A 56 -0.38 -7.00 -5.43
CA LEU A 56 -0.38 -7.34 -4.02
C LEU A 56 0.78 -8.29 -3.68
N SER A 57 1.40 -8.08 -2.54
CA SER A 57 2.44 -8.93 -1.98
C SER A 57 2.26 -9.05 -0.48
N THR A 58 2.99 -9.95 0.18
CA THR A 58 2.95 -10.06 1.64
C THR A 58 3.40 -8.78 2.36
N ASN A 59 4.14 -7.91 1.68
CA ASN A 59 4.75 -6.71 2.26
C ASN A 59 3.99 -5.43 1.89
N GLY A 60 3.21 -5.42 0.82
CA GLY A 60 2.60 -4.20 0.32
C GLY A 60 1.79 -4.39 -0.94
N ALA A 61 1.18 -3.32 -1.41
CA ALA A 61 0.27 -3.31 -2.55
C ALA A 61 0.48 -2.08 -3.42
N PHE A 62 0.09 -2.17 -4.69
CA PHE A 62 -0.17 -1.00 -5.51
C PHE A 62 -1.69 -0.78 -5.63
N ILE A 63 -2.08 0.47 -5.40
CA ILE A 63 -3.46 0.93 -5.35
C ILE A 63 -3.67 1.90 -6.51
N ALA A 64 -4.56 1.55 -7.44
CA ALA A 64 -5.00 2.45 -8.50
C ALA A 64 -6.15 3.34 -8.01
N GLY A 65 -6.06 4.65 -8.27
CA GLY A 65 -7.03 5.64 -7.81
C GLY A 65 -6.38 6.98 -7.52
N HIS A 66 -7.03 7.80 -6.69
CA HIS A 66 -6.50 9.10 -6.26
C HIS A 66 -5.10 8.92 -5.64
N ALA A 67 -4.12 9.68 -6.14
CA ALA A 67 -2.74 9.58 -5.70
C ALA A 67 -2.59 10.20 -4.30
N MET A 68 -2.03 9.44 -3.36
CA MET A 68 -1.80 9.88 -2.00
C MET A 68 -0.42 10.53 -1.85
N PRO A 69 -0.26 11.57 -1.01
CA PRO A 69 1.04 12.14 -0.71
C PRO A 69 2.03 11.08 -0.23
N LEU A 70 3.31 11.27 -0.57
CA LEU A 70 4.38 10.42 -0.06
C LEU A 70 4.42 10.50 1.47
N LEU A 71 4.70 9.37 2.12
CA LEU A 71 4.70 9.23 3.58
C LEU A 71 3.34 9.43 4.25
N ALA A 72 2.24 9.54 3.50
CA ALA A 72 0.91 9.41 4.07
C ALA A 72 0.75 8.01 4.69
N ARG A 73 0.10 7.96 5.87
CA ARG A 73 -0.26 6.71 6.54
C ARG A 73 -1.72 6.41 6.27
N VAL A 74 -1.97 5.25 5.66
CA VAL A 74 -3.29 4.89 5.15
C VAL A 74 -3.80 3.59 5.78
N ALA A 75 -5.09 3.55 6.08
CA ALA A 75 -5.85 2.32 6.27
C ALA A 75 -6.44 1.87 4.92
N LEU A 76 -6.40 0.58 4.66
CA LEU A 76 -6.96 -0.05 3.48
C LEU A 76 -7.87 -1.19 3.88
N ARG A 77 -9.02 -1.26 3.23
CA ARG A 77 -9.94 -2.40 3.32
C ARG A 77 -10.30 -2.89 1.93
N PHE A 78 -10.14 -4.19 1.68
CA PHE A 78 -10.48 -4.84 0.42
C PHE A 78 -10.85 -6.30 0.66
N GLU A 79 -11.34 -7.00 -0.36
CA GLU A 79 -11.68 -8.43 -0.25
C GLU A 79 -10.78 -9.28 -1.13
N LEU A 80 -10.36 -10.42 -0.60
CA LEU A 80 -9.69 -11.49 -1.34
C LEU A 80 -10.66 -12.65 -1.54
N HIS A 81 -10.87 -13.06 -2.80
CA HIS A 81 -11.90 -14.04 -3.18
C HIS A 81 -11.86 -15.36 -2.37
N SER A 82 -10.67 -15.83 -1.97
CA SER A 82 -10.48 -17.08 -1.24
C SER A 82 -10.29 -16.94 0.27
N PHE A 83 -10.43 -15.72 0.82
CA PHE A 83 -10.15 -15.44 2.23
C PHE A 83 -11.22 -14.56 2.88
N GLY A 84 -11.72 -13.55 2.15
CA GLY A 84 -12.68 -12.57 2.64
C GLY A 84 -12.02 -11.20 2.89
N PRO A 85 -12.53 -10.43 3.86
CA PRO A 85 -12.09 -9.07 4.10
C PRO A 85 -10.66 -9.02 4.64
N VAL A 86 -9.87 -8.09 4.09
CA VAL A 86 -8.53 -7.75 4.53
C VAL A 86 -8.52 -6.30 4.96
N ASP A 87 -8.14 -6.06 6.21
CA ASP A 87 -7.83 -4.74 6.74
C ASP A 87 -6.30 -4.62 6.90
N ALA A 88 -5.74 -3.53 6.41
CA ALA A 88 -4.31 -3.24 6.49
C ALA A 88 -4.07 -1.77 6.80
N ILE A 89 -2.96 -1.48 7.47
CA ILE A 89 -2.40 -0.14 7.62
C ILE A 89 -1.04 -0.11 6.94
N GLY A 90 -0.73 0.95 6.22
CA GLY A 90 0.56 1.09 5.58
C GLY A 90 0.98 2.52 5.25
N TRP A 91 2.19 2.61 4.71
CA TRP A 91 2.85 3.85 4.33
C TRP A 91 2.90 3.98 2.82
N VAL A 92 2.55 5.15 2.32
CA VAL A 92 2.74 5.50 0.92
C VAL A 92 4.21 5.79 0.68
N LEU A 93 4.89 4.96 -0.12
CA LEU A 93 6.33 5.11 -0.38
C LEU A 93 6.65 5.66 -1.76
N TRP A 94 5.71 5.54 -2.70
CA TRP A 94 5.83 6.06 -4.05
C TRP A 94 4.45 6.26 -4.65
N GLN A 95 4.36 7.11 -5.67
CA GLN A 95 3.10 7.40 -6.36
C GLN A 95 3.30 7.59 -7.87
N ARG A 96 2.24 7.33 -8.63
CA ARG A 96 2.04 7.76 -10.01
C ARG A 96 0.93 8.80 -10.00
N THR A 97 1.28 10.05 -10.31
CA THR A 97 0.34 11.19 -10.26
C THR A 97 -0.59 11.27 -11.46
N ALA A 98 -0.28 10.53 -12.53
CA ALA A 98 -1.10 10.44 -13.74
C ALA A 98 -0.98 9.04 -14.35
N ASP A 99 -1.97 8.68 -15.16
CA ASP A 99 -1.87 7.52 -16.04
C ASP A 99 -0.69 7.74 -17.00
N CYS A 100 0.06 6.67 -17.27
CA CYS A 100 1.15 6.73 -18.25
C CYS A 100 1.16 5.48 -19.14
N GLN A 101 1.78 5.59 -20.30
CA GLN A 101 1.97 4.46 -21.21
C GLN A 101 3.43 4.01 -21.16
N VAL A 102 3.64 2.71 -21.06
CA VAL A 102 4.98 2.11 -21.14
C VAL A 102 4.96 0.96 -22.15
N PRO A 103 6.06 0.73 -22.90
CA PRO A 103 6.16 -0.44 -23.75
C PRO A 103 6.27 -1.71 -22.90
N ASP A 104 5.54 -2.75 -23.29
CA ASP A 104 5.71 -4.10 -22.76
C ASP A 104 6.94 -4.79 -23.42
N PRO A 105 7.31 -6.02 -22.99
CA PRO A 105 8.44 -6.76 -23.58
C PRO A 105 8.31 -7.04 -25.09
N HIS A 106 7.11 -6.90 -25.66
CA HIS A 106 6.83 -7.10 -27.08
C HIS A 106 6.70 -5.76 -27.85
N GLY A 107 6.93 -4.63 -27.18
CA GLY A 107 6.86 -3.28 -27.76
C GLY A 107 5.46 -2.68 -27.84
N ALA A 108 4.42 -3.36 -27.33
CA ALA A 108 3.06 -2.81 -27.28
C ALA A 108 2.94 -1.83 -26.11
N LEU A 109 2.23 -0.72 -26.31
CA LEU A 109 2.00 0.26 -25.24
C LEU A 109 0.91 -0.24 -24.28
N VAL A 110 1.28 -0.35 -23.00
CA VAL A 110 0.37 -0.70 -21.90
C VAL A 110 0.14 0.54 -21.04
N THR A 111 -1.13 0.77 -20.68
CA THR A 111 -1.51 1.87 -19.78
C THR A 111 -1.33 1.45 -18.33
N LEU A 112 -0.54 2.23 -17.61
CA LEU A 112 -0.30 2.13 -16.19
C LEU A 112 -1.14 3.19 -15.47
N PRO A 113 -2.08 2.81 -14.59
CA PRO A 113 -2.98 3.77 -13.97
C PRO A 113 -2.28 4.62 -12.91
N MET A 114 -2.72 5.85 -12.72
CA MET A 114 -2.40 6.66 -11.55
C MET A 114 -2.72 5.92 -10.25
N GLY A 115 -2.02 6.28 -9.18
CA GLY A 115 -2.19 5.64 -7.89
C GLY A 115 -0.91 5.66 -7.06
N PHE A 116 -0.80 4.74 -6.10
CA PHE A 116 0.30 4.75 -5.16
C PHE A 116 0.65 3.37 -4.61
N GLY A 117 1.91 3.21 -4.20
CA GLY A 117 2.43 2.01 -3.56
C GLY A 117 2.38 2.13 -2.04
N VAL A 118 1.81 1.13 -1.40
CA VAL A 118 1.70 1.00 0.05
C VAL A 118 2.63 -0.09 0.55
N LEU A 119 3.45 0.23 1.55
CA LEU A 119 4.14 -0.76 2.39
C LEU A 119 3.30 -1.02 3.64
N PHE A 120 2.92 -2.28 3.89
CA PHE A 120 2.12 -2.64 5.06
C PHE A 120 2.92 -2.53 6.35
N GLU A 121 2.47 -1.63 7.22
CA GLU A 121 2.86 -1.55 8.62
C GLU A 121 2.17 -2.66 9.43
N SER A 122 0.86 -2.83 9.22
CA SER A 122 0.03 -3.80 9.94
C SER A 122 -0.95 -4.47 8.98
N ILE A 123 -1.06 -5.79 9.08
CA ILE A 123 -2.02 -6.64 8.37
C ILE A 123 -2.02 -7.98 9.12
N SER A 124 -3.17 -8.65 9.21
CA SER A 124 -3.30 -9.91 9.93
C SER A 124 -2.40 -11.01 9.35
N LEU A 125 -1.98 -11.94 10.21
CA LEU A 125 -1.12 -13.05 9.79
C LEU A 125 -1.86 -13.96 8.80
N GLU A 126 -3.16 -14.14 9.01
CA GLU A 126 -4.06 -14.92 8.17
C GLU A 126 -4.16 -14.31 6.78
N ALA A 127 -4.32 -12.98 6.68
CA ALA A 127 -4.32 -12.29 5.40
C ALA A 127 -2.95 -12.39 4.71
N ARG A 128 -1.83 -12.24 5.43
CA ARG A 128 -0.49 -12.46 4.84
C ARG A 128 -0.32 -13.88 4.30
N ARG A 129 -0.80 -14.90 5.02
CA ARG A 129 -0.76 -16.30 4.55
C ARG A 129 -1.63 -16.51 3.32
N ALA A 130 -2.83 -15.92 3.28
CA ALA A 130 -3.69 -15.98 2.12
C ALA A 130 -3.04 -15.34 0.88
N ILE A 131 -2.41 -14.18 1.05
CA ILE A 131 -1.66 -13.49 -0.01
C ILE A 131 -0.47 -14.35 -0.47
N ALA A 132 0.30 -14.91 0.46
CA ALA A 132 1.42 -15.80 0.12
C ALA A 132 0.95 -17.03 -0.67
N ALA A 133 -0.21 -17.61 -0.33
CA ALA A 133 -0.77 -18.75 -1.06
C ALA A 133 -1.20 -18.39 -2.50
N LEU A 134 -1.59 -17.15 -2.76
CA LEU A 134 -1.86 -16.67 -4.12
C LEU A 134 -0.58 -16.59 -4.96
N ALA A 135 0.56 -16.33 -4.35
CA ALA A 135 1.84 -16.12 -5.02
C ALA A 135 2.57 -17.42 -5.43
N VAL A 136 2.08 -18.58 -4.96
CA VAL A 136 2.65 -19.90 -5.27
C VAL A 136 1.90 -20.58 -6.44
N ARG A 137 0.83 -19.96 -6.94
CA ARG A 137 0.08 -20.42 -8.11
C ARG A 137 0.64 -19.85 -9.39
#